data_AF-A0A1Q6ZG62-F1
#
_entry.id   AF-A0A1Q6ZG62-F1
#
_cell.length_a   1.000
_cell.length_b   1.000
_cell.length_c   1.000
_cell.angle_alpha   90.00
_cell.angle_beta   90.00
_cell.angle_gamma   90.00
#
_symmetry.space_group_name_H-M   'P 1'
#
loop_
_entity.id
_entity.type
_entity.pdbx_description
1 polymer ?
#
loop_
_entity_poly.entity_id
_entity_poly.type
_entity_poly.pdbx_seq_one_letter_code
_entity_poly.pdbx_strand_id
1 'polypeptide(L)'
;MSAIQQLCGFAAALERLLSARDAAALDEMWEELNLGQVGWEALALARRANTEALEPALAEVDRRLLAVLERCRALLDPHIVTFRVPELERWQHAAAAALVGARWGVAGLRTVIADTRAPLGRRYFAFLALAERHPKQAWPLFAKYLETPGAHHAFVAAAAEAARYYPGEAHNVIALFQRIRGDQMLRRFLGPKILESLYVLGDPAALPLYEELLVTGHTDPDLGRCEVTRALVGVRKLTGRVAASSKFPDPEEPDVIRALDEAQRIFEEERDRLQPVVVI
;
A
#
# COMPACT_ATOMS: atom_id res chain seq x y z
N MET A 1 18.52 -8.99 -6.54
CA MET A 1 18.48 -10.22 -5.73
C MET A 1 17.15 -10.92 -5.93
N SER A 2 17.11 -12.26 -5.92
CA SER A 2 15.86 -12.98 -6.11
C SER A 2 15.01 -12.98 -4.83
N ALA A 3 13.68 -13.08 -4.96
CA ALA A 3 12.77 -13.13 -3.80
C ALA A 3 13.09 -14.31 -2.86
N ILE A 4 13.54 -15.45 -3.40
CA ILE A 4 13.99 -16.61 -2.60
C ILE A 4 15.19 -16.24 -1.72
N GLN A 5 16.21 -15.58 -2.28
CA GLN A 5 17.40 -15.19 -1.53
C GLN A 5 17.04 -14.25 -0.36
N GLN A 6 16.14 -13.30 -0.59
CA GLN A 6 15.68 -12.37 0.44
C GLN A 6 14.90 -13.09 1.55
N LEU A 7 14.01 -14.03 1.20
CA LEU A 7 13.30 -14.84 2.19
C LEU A 7 14.24 -15.72 3.02
N CYS A 8 15.23 -16.36 2.38
CA CYS A 8 16.23 -17.16 3.08
C CYS A 8 17.08 -16.30 4.04
N GLY A 9 17.51 -15.11 3.58
CA GLY A 9 18.23 -14.16 4.43
C GLY A 9 17.39 -13.71 5.63
N PHE A 10 16.11 -13.41 5.40
CA PHE A 10 15.18 -13.04 6.46
C PHE A 10 14.95 -14.20 7.45
N ALA A 11 14.75 -15.42 6.97
CA ALA A 11 14.62 -16.61 7.83
C ALA A 11 15.86 -16.83 8.70
N ALA A 12 17.07 -16.67 8.15
CA ALA A 12 18.31 -16.76 8.89
C ALA A 12 18.45 -15.65 9.95
N ALA A 13 17.99 -14.43 9.65
CA ALA A 13 17.97 -13.34 10.61
C ALA A 13 16.98 -13.59 11.76
N LEU A 14 15.81 -14.18 11.48
CA LEU A 14 14.85 -14.62 12.50
C LEU A 14 15.41 -15.74 13.40
N GLU A 15 16.17 -16.69 12.85
CA GLU A 15 16.90 -17.70 13.63
C GLU A 15 17.89 -17.05 14.60
N ARG A 16 18.62 -16.01 14.17
CA ARG A 16 19.52 -15.27 15.07
C ARG A 16 18.77 -14.62 16.22
N LEU A 17 17.59 -14.04 15.99
CA LEU A 17 16.75 -13.52 17.07
C LEU A 17 16.33 -14.59 18.09
N LEU A 18 16.03 -15.81 17.63
CA LEU A 18 15.68 -16.92 18.53
C LEU A 18 16.82 -17.29 19.48
N SER A 19 18.06 -16.96 19.12
CA SER A 19 19.26 -17.21 19.91
C SER A 19 19.57 -16.07 20.91
N ALA A 20 18.81 -14.96 20.89
CA ALA A 20 18.99 -13.85 21.83
C ALA A 20 18.86 -14.31 23.28
N ARG A 21 19.79 -13.94 24.16
CA ARG A 21 19.75 -14.39 25.56
C ARG A 21 18.61 -13.77 26.36
N ASP A 22 18.28 -12.52 26.08
CA ASP A 22 17.28 -11.72 26.77
C ASP A 22 16.68 -10.67 25.82
N ALA A 23 15.80 -9.82 26.36
CA ALA A 23 15.13 -8.76 25.60
C ALA A 23 16.09 -7.70 25.05
N ALA A 24 17.13 -7.31 25.81
CA ALA A 24 18.09 -6.31 25.38
C ALA A 24 18.93 -6.81 24.20
N ALA A 25 19.44 -8.04 24.28
CA ALA A 25 20.17 -8.67 23.19
C ALA A 25 19.28 -8.89 21.95
N LEU A 26 17.99 -9.18 22.15
CA LEU A 26 17.04 -9.32 21.05
C LEU A 26 16.84 -7.99 20.31
N ASP A 27 16.68 -6.90 21.06
CA ASP A 27 16.45 -5.57 20.49
C ASP A 27 17.70 -5.02 19.81
N GLU A 28 18.89 -5.22 20.40
CA GLU A 28 20.16 -4.86 19.76
C GLU A 28 20.34 -5.60 18.43
N MET A 29 20.13 -6.92 18.41
CA MET A 29 20.21 -7.69 17.17
C MET A 29 19.14 -7.28 16.14
N TRP A 30 17.97 -6.85 16.59
CA TRP A 30 16.94 -6.35 15.69
C TRP A 30 17.42 -5.14 14.90
N GLU A 31 18.02 -4.18 15.60
CA GLU A 31 18.54 -2.94 15.01
C GLU A 31 19.80 -3.21 14.17
N GLU A 32 20.75 -4.01 14.66
CA GLU A 32 21.96 -4.38 13.92
C GLU A 32 21.67 -5.06 12.58
N LEU A 33 20.64 -5.90 12.54
CA LEU A 33 20.21 -6.60 11.35
C LEU A 33 19.23 -5.79 10.49
N ASN A 34 18.86 -4.59 10.94
CA ASN A 34 17.85 -3.72 10.33
C ASN A 34 16.58 -4.52 9.95
N LEU A 35 16.10 -5.34 10.90
CA LEU A 35 15.04 -6.31 10.61
C LEU A 35 13.74 -5.65 10.16
N GLY A 36 13.47 -4.43 10.65
CA GLY A 36 12.36 -3.59 10.23
C GLY A 36 12.26 -3.50 8.71
N GLN A 37 13.36 -3.13 8.06
CA GLN A 37 13.42 -2.97 6.61
C GLN A 37 13.51 -4.31 5.90
N VAL A 38 14.41 -5.20 6.34
CA VAL A 38 14.66 -6.50 5.69
C VAL A 38 13.39 -7.35 5.62
N GLY A 39 12.62 -7.41 6.71
CA GLY A 39 11.38 -8.18 6.76
C GLY A 39 10.35 -7.69 5.75
N TRP A 40 10.08 -6.38 5.72
CA TRP A 40 9.12 -5.81 4.77
C TRP A 40 9.56 -5.92 3.32
N GLU A 41 10.83 -5.71 3.02
CA GLU A 41 11.36 -5.87 1.66
C GLU A 41 11.23 -7.30 1.17
N ALA A 42 11.64 -8.29 1.98
CA ALA A 42 11.54 -9.70 1.63
C ALA A 42 10.09 -10.12 1.38
N LEU A 43 9.16 -9.72 2.26
CA LEU A 43 7.74 -10.07 2.13
C LEU A 43 7.05 -9.34 0.98
N ALA A 44 7.40 -8.08 0.71
CA ALA A 44 6.89 -7.35 -0.45
C ALA A 44 7.36 -7.98 -1.77
N LEU A 45 8.64 -8.36 -1.87
CA LEU A 45 9.17 -9.06 -3.03
C LEU A 45 8.48 -10.41 -3.25
N ALA A 46 8.31 -11.19 -2.18
CA ALA A 46 7.65 -12.50 -2.26
C ALA A 46 6.19 -12.38 -2.72
N ARG A 47 5.47 -11.37 -2.22
CA ARG A 47 4.06 -11.12 -2.57
C ARG A 47 3.89 -10.81 -4.06
N ARG A 48 4.78 -10.00 -4.63
CA ARG A 48 4.79 -9.58 -6.04
C ARG A 48 5.27 -10.66 -7.00
N ALA A 49 6.20 -11.51 -6.57
CA ALA A 49 6.81 -12.53 -7.42
C ALA A 49 5.83 -13.61 -7.93
N ASN A 50 4.69 -13.81 -7.25
CA ASN A 50 3.56 -14.62 -7.72
C ASN A 50 3.96 -15.98 -8.32
N THR A 51 4.79 -16.75 -7.60
CA THR A 51 5.28 -18.05 -8.05
C THR A 51 5.24 -19.07 -6.92
N GLU A 52 4.88 -20.31 -7.26
CA GLU A 52 4.79 -21.44 -6.33
C GLU A 52 6.17 -21.84 -5.80
N ALA A 53 7.25 -21.51 -6.52
CA ALA A 53 8.64 -21.79 -6.13
C ALA A 53 9.05 -21.14 -4.80
N LEU A 54 8.31 -20.12 -4.33
CA LEU A 54 8.56 -19.46 -3.05
C LEU A 54 7.97 -20.21 -1.86
N GLU A 55 7.09 -21.18 -2.10
CA GLU A 55 6.35 -21.89 -1.06
C GLU A 55 7.26 -22.43 0.05
N PRO A 56 8.38 -23.15 -0.22
CA PRO A 56 9.20 -23.70 0.85
C PRO A 56 9.87 -22.61 1.71
N ALA A 57 10.36 -21.55 1.07
CA ALA A 57 11.01 -20.43 1.75
C ALA A 57 10.01 -19.62 2.59
N LEU A 58 8.78 -19.41 2.08
CA LEU A 58 7.71 -18.76 2.83
C LEU A 58 7.23 -19.59 4.01
N ALA A 59 7.17 -20.93 3.87
CA ALA A 59 6.81 -21.83 4.95
C ALA A 59 7.87 -21.82 6.08
N GLU A 60 9.16 -21.71 5.74
CA GLU A 60 10.23 -21.50 6.71
C GLU A 60 10.05 -20.16 7.45
N VAL A 61 9.90 -19.05 6.72
CA VAL A 61 9.71 -17.72 7.31
C VAL A 61 8.49 -17.68 8.23
N ASP A 62 7.33 -18.20 7.81
CA ASP A 62 6.11 -18.23 8.63
C ASP A 62 6.31 -18.99 9.94
N ARG A 63 6.94 -20.17 9.89
CA ARG A 63 7.27 -20.94 11.10
C ARG A 63 8.22 -20.19 12.02
N ARG A 64 9.26 -19.53 11.48
CA ARG A 64 10.21 -18.75 12.28
C ARG A 64 9.58 -17.52 12.91
N LEU A 65 8.72 -16.83 12.19
CA LEU A 65 7.95 -15.70 12.73
C LEU A 65 7.08 -16.13 13.91
N LEU A 66 6.39 -17.26 13.81
CA LEU A 66 5.59 -17.79 14.91
C LEU A 66 6.45 -18.12 16.14
N ALA A 67 7.62 -18.75 15.95
CA ALA A 67 8.54 -19.05 17.05
C ALA A 67 9.10 -17.77 17.71
N VAL A 68 9.47 -16.76 16.90
CA VAL A 68 9.97 -15.48 17.42
C VAL A 68 8.87 -14.73 18.17
N LEU A 69 7.64 -14.73 17.66
CA LEU A 69 6.47 -14.15 18.34
C LEU A 69 6.23 -14.78 19.71
N GLU A 70 6.26 -16.11 19.79
CA GLU A 70 6.11 -16.83 21.05
C GLU A 70 7.23 -16.46 22.04
N ARG A 71 8.48 -16.45 21.58
CA ARG A 71 9.64 -16.02 22.38
C ARG A 71 9.47 -14.59 22.89
N CYS A 72 9.16 -13.64 22.02
CA CYS A 72 9.01 -12.22 22.38
C CYS A 72 7.91 -12.02 23.42
N ARG A 73 6.78 -12.73 23.30
CA ARG A 73 5.70 -12.68 24.30
C ARG A 73 6.13 -13.28 25.64
N ALA A 74 7.00 -14.28 25.65
CA ALA A 74 7.51 -14.89 26.88
C ALA A 74 8.52 -14.01 27.62
N LEU A 75 9.21 -13.09 26.93
CA LEU A 75 10.17 -12.16 27.57
C LEU A 75 9.47 -11.13 28.47
N LEU A 76 8.20 -10.82 28.22
CA LEU A 76 7.39 -9.84 28.97
C LEU A 76 8.01 -8.44 29.11
N ASP A 77 9.04 -8.13 28.32
CA ASP A 77 9.66 -6.82 28.29
C ASP A 77 8.71 -5.78 27.66
N PRO A 78 8.46 -4.62 28.31
CA PRO A 78 7.51 -3.64 27.81
C PRO A 78 7.86 -3.08 26.42
N HIS A 79 9.14 -2.89 26.11
CA HIS A 79 9.56 -2.39 24.80
C HIS A 79 9.27 -3.42 23.72
N ILE A 80 9.68 -4.68 23.94
CA ILE A 80 9.44 -5.78 23.01
C ILE A 80 7.94 -5.98 22.75
N VAL A 81 7.13 -6.03 23.81
CA VAL A 81 5.68 -6.23 23.71
C VAL A 81 4.99 -5.08 22.99
N THR A 82 5.44 -3.84 23.21
CA THR A 82 4.80 -2.65 22.63
C THR A 82 5.19 -2.44 21.17
N PHE A 83 6.44 -2.71 20.80
CA PHE A 83 6.97 -2.30 19.49
C PHE A 83 7.32 -3.48 18.57
N ARG A 84 7.92 -4.55 19.09
CA ARG A 84 8.38 -5.68 18.26
C ARG A 84 7.28 -6.71 18.00
N VAL A 85 6.48 -7.02 19.02
CA VAL A 85 5.38 -8.00 18.86
C VAL A 85 4.37 -7.56 17.79
N PRO A 86 3.85 -6.31 17.77
CA PRO A 86 2.91 -5.90 16.72
C PRO A 86 3.52 -5.93 15.32
N GLU A 87 4.80 -5.62 15.19
CA GLU A 87 5.52 -5.69 13.91
C GLU A 87 5.68 -7.13 13.43
N LEU A 88 6.09 -8.04 14.31
CA LEU A 88 6.18 -9.46 14.04
C LEU A 88 4.81 -10.07 13.68
N GLU A 89 3.72 -9.64 14.32
CA GLU A 89 2.36 -10.06 14.00
C GLU A 89 1.97 -9.63 12.58
N ARG A 90 2.29 -8.39 12.20
CA ARG A 90 2.09 -7.89 10.84
C ARG A 90 2.90 -8.69 9.82
N TRP A 91 4.16 -8.99 10.10
CA TRP A 91 4.97 -9.85 9.24
C TRP A 91 4.42 -11.26 9.15
N GLN A 92 3.93 -11.83 10.24
CA GLN A 92 3.31 -13.16 10.24
C GLN A 92 2.06 -13.19 9.35
N HIS A 93 1.19 -12.18 9.45
CA HIS A 93 0.02 -12.06 8.59
C HIS A 93 0.39 -11.89 7.11
N ALA A 94 1.42 -11.10 6.83
CA ALA A 94 1.93 -10.90 5.47
C ALA A 94 2.58 -12.17 4.90
N ALA A 95 3.40 -12.88 5.69
CA ALA A 95 4.03 -14.14 5.31
C ALA A 95 2.97 -15.22 5.04
N ALA A 96 1.98 -15.35 5.91
CA ALA A 96 0.88 -16.29 5.70
C ALA A 96 0.06 -15.99 4.44
N ALA A 97 -0.24 -14.72 4.17
CA ALA A 97 -0.94 -14.33 2.95
C ALA A 97 -0.09 -14.59 1.69
N ALA A 98 1.21 -14.29 1.74
CA ALA A 98 2.14 -14.60 0.65
C ALA A 98 2.24 -16.11 0.42
N LEU A 99 2.33 -16.92 1.48
CA LEU A 99 2.34 -18.38 1.41
C LEU A 99 1.06 -18.92 0.78
N VAL A 100 -0.11 -18.38 1.16
CA VAL A 100 -1.39 -18.73 0.54
C VAL A 100 -1.36 -18.41 -0.96
N GLY A 101 -0.88 -17.22 -1.31
CA GLY A 101 -0.78 -16.79 -2.68
C GLY A 101 0.24 -17.61 -3.50
N ALA A 102 1.28 -18.15 -2.87
CA ALA A 102 2.25 -19.04 -3.52
C ALA A 102 1.66 -20.44 -3.73
N ARG A 103 0.91 -21.00 -2.77
CA ARG A 103 0.36 -22.35 -2.84
C ARG A 103 -0.91 -22.48 -3.69
N TRP A 104 -1.78 -21.47 -3.64
CA TRP A 104 -3.15 -21.57 -4.18
C TRP A 104 -3.51 -20.39 -5.08
N GLY A 105 -2.55 -19.53 -5.40
CA GLY A 105 -2.73 -18.41 -6.32
C GLY A 105 -3.87 -17.46 -5.92
N VAL A 106 -4.53 -16.91 -6.94
CA VAL A 106 -5.65 -15.96 -6.79
C VAL A 106 -6.84 -16.58 -6.04
N ALA A 107 -7.13 -17.87 -6.25
CA ALA A 107 -8.25 -18.55 -5.60
C ALA A 107 -8.05 -18.64 -4.07
N GLY A 108 -6.83 -18.98 -3.64
CA GLY A 108 -6.47 -18.99 -2.22
C GLY A 108 -6.62 -17.61 -1.57
N LEU A 109 -6.09 -16.57 -2.23
CA LEU A 109 -6.18 -15.20 -1.73
C LEU A 109 -7.65 -14.74 -1.57
N ARG A 110 -8.50 -15.01 -2.57
CA ARG A 110 -9.94 -14.70 -2.51
C ARG A 110 -10.64 -15.41 -1.35
N THR A 111 -10.27 -16.67 -1.09
CA THR A 111 -10.81 -17.45 0.02
C THR A 111 -10.46 -16.82 1.36
N VAL A 112 -9.19 -16.41 1.55
CA VAL A 112 -8.76 -15.73 2.78
C VAL A 112 -9.49 -14.40 2.97
N ILE A 113 -9.61 -13.59 1.91
CA ILE A 113 -10.29 -12.29 1.97
C ILE A 113 -11.76 -12.45 2.40
N ALA A 114 -12.44 -13.48 1.90
CA ALA A 114 -13.84 -13.76 2.20
C ALA A 114 -14.07 -14.34 3.61
N ASP A 115 -13.05 -14.92 4.25
CA ASP A 115 -13.19 -15.54 5.58
C ASP A 115 -13.27 -14.48 6.69
N THR A 116 -14.47 -14.10 7.08
CA THR A 116 -14.70 -13.10 8.13
C THR A 116 -14.19 -13.51 9.51
N ARG A 117 -13.84 -14.79 9.71
CA ARG A 117 -13.24 -15.29 10.96
C ARG A 117 -11.71 -15.14 10.98
N ALA A 118 -11.08 -14.91 9.82
CA ALA A 118 -9.66 -14.68 9.76
C ALA A 118 -9.28 -13.31 10.35
N PRO A 119 -8.12 -13.19 11.02
CA PRO A 119 -7.61 -11.91 11.51
C PRO A 119 -7.62 -10.82 10.42
N LEU A 120 -7.98 -9.59 10.79
CA LEU A 120 -8.11 -8.48 9.85
C LEU A 120 -6.82 -8.26 9.05
N GLY A 121 -5.66 -8.30 9.71
CA GLY A 121 -4.35 -8.16 9.07
C GLY A 121 -4.10 -9.25 8.02
N ARG A 122 -4.45 -10.51 8.30
CA ARG A 122 -4.31 -11.62 7.33
C ARG A 122 -5.18 -11.40 6.09
N ARG A 123 -6.44 -10.98 6.28
CA ARG A 123 -7.33 -10.63 5.18
C ARG A 123 -6.79 -9.46 4.36
N TYR A 124 -6.27 -8.45 5.03
CA TYR A 124 -5.71 -7.26 4.39
C TYR A 124 -4.48 -7.61 3.54
N PHE A 125 -3.53 -8.38 4.05
CA PHE A 125 -2.36 -8.76 3.23
C PHE A 125 -2.73 -9.69 2.08
N ALA A 126 -3.76 -10.54 2.22
CA ALA A 126 -4.28 -11.31 1.09
C ALA A 126 -4.92 -10.40 0.03
N PHE A 127 -5.66 -9.37 0.47
CA PHE A 127 -6.24 -8.35 -0.40
C PHE A 127 -5.17 -7.54 -1.14
N LEU A 128 -4.12 -7.11 -0.42
CA LEU A 128 -2.99 -6.40 -0.99
C LEU A 128 -2.21 -7.28 -1.99
N ALA A 129 -2.02 -8.57 -1.68
CA ALA A 129 -1.40 -9.51 -2.60
C ALA A 129 -2.20 -9.68 -3.89
N LEU A 130 -3.53 -9.72 -3.78
CA LEU A 130 -4.41 -9.76 -4.93
C LEU A 130 -4.33 -8.47 -5.76
N ALA A 131 -4.28 -7.31 -5.09
CA ALA A 131 -4.14 -6.01 -5.73
C ALA A 131 -2.81 -5.89 -6.51
N GLU A 132 -1.69 -6.31 -5.91
CA GLU A 132 -0.38 -6.30 -6.57
C GLU A 132 -0.32 -7.23 -7.78
N ARG A 133 -1.10 -8.32 -7.79
CA ARG A 133 -1.21 -9.26 -8.93
C ARG A 133 -2.21 -8.82 -10.00
N HIS A 134 -3.10 -7.88 -9.67
CA HIS A 134 -4.08 -7.27 -10.57
C HIS A 134 -4.74 -8.24 -11.58
N PRO A 135 -5.27 -9.41 -11.14
CA PRO A 135 -5.89 -10.33 -12.08
C PRO A 135 -7.15 -9.72 -12.68
N LYS A 136 -7.31 -9.82 -14.00
CA LYS A 136 -8.37 -9.15 -14.79
C LYS A 136 -9.78 -9.25 -14.20
N GLN A 137 -10.12 -10.37 -13.56
CA GLN A 137 -11.45 -10.63 -13.01
C GLN A 137 -11.65 -10.22 -11.55
N ALA A 138 -10.65 -9.61 -10.89
CA ALA A 138 -10.76 -9.24 -9.48
C ALA A 138 -11.42 -7.88 -9.24
N TRP A 139 -11.65 -7.06 -10.28
CA TRP A 139 -12.26 -5.73 -10.10
C TRP A 139 -13.55 -5.72 -9.26
N PRO A 140 -14.53 -6.63 -9.47
CA PRO A 140 -15.76 -6.62 -8.68
C PRO A 140 -15.53 -6.72 -7.17
N LEU A 141 -14.44 -7.37 -6.74
CA LEU A 141 -14.06 -7.41 -5.34
C LEU A 141 -13.57 -6.05 -4.85
N PHE A 142 -12.70 -5.37 -5.60
CA PHE A 142 -12.18 -4.05 -5.25
C PHE A 142 -13.30 -3.00 -5.25
N ALA A 143 -14.13 -2.98 -6.30
CA ALA A 143 -15.28 -2.09 -6.43
C ALA A 143 -16.22 -2.16 -5.21
N LYS A 144 -16.50 -3.38 -4.73
CA LYS A 144 -17.31 -3.58 -3.51
C LYS A 144 -16.78 -2.81 -2.30
N TYR A 145 -15.46 -2.79 -2.09
CA TYR A 145 -14.85 -2.04 -0.98
C TYR A 145 -14.89 -0.54 -1.22
N LEU A 146 -14.80 -0.08 -2.48
CA LEU A 146 -15.00 1.32 -2.80
C LEU A 146 -16.44 1.72 -2.52
N GLU A 147 -17.43 0.96 -2.96
CA GLU A 147 -18.85 1.30 -2.89
C GLU A 147 -19.44 1.19 -1.47
N THR A 148 -18.96 0.25 -0.66
CA THR A 148 -19.53 -0.03 0.67
C THR A 148 -19.20 1.08 1.67
N PRO A 149 -20.19 1.84 2.18
CA PRO A 149 -19.97 2.81 3.25
C PRO A 149 -19.44 2.13 4.52
N GLY A 150 -18.45 2.74 5.17
CA GLY A 150 -17.85 2.18 6.39
C GLY A 150 -16.94 0.98 6.18
N ALA A 151 -16.60 0.63 4.92
CA ALA A 151 -15.54 -0.32 4.64
C ALA A 151 -14.22 0.14 5.30
N HIS A 152 -13.44 -0.82 5.80
CA HIS A 152 -12.20 -0.51 6.50
C HIS A 152 -11.22 0.25 5.59
N HIS A 153 -10.76 1.43 6.03
CA HIS A 153 -9.99 2.39 5.23
C HIS A 153 -8.75 1.78 4.56
N ALA A 154 -8.06 0.82 5.20
CA ALA A 154 -6.93 0.12 4.59
C ALA A 154 -7.31 -0.68 3.33
N PHE A 155 -8.47 -1.33 3.31
CA PHE A 155 -8.96 -2.02 2.11
C PHE A 155 -9.42 -1.04 1.04
N VAL A 156 -10.08 0.06 1.46
CA VAL A 156 -10.51 1.14 0.54
C VAL A 156 -9.31 1.75 -0.17
N ALA A 157 -8.24 2.05 0.58
CA ALA A 157 -7.00 2.57 0.02
C ALA A 157 -6.34 1.60 -0.96
N ALA A 158 -6.19 0.32 -0.59
CA ALA A 158 -5.63 -0.68 -1.48
C ALA A 158 -6.49 -0.87 -2.74
N ALA A 159 -7.82 -0.81 -2.63
CA ALA A 159 -8.74 -0.87 -3.77
C ALA A 159 -8.66 0.38 -4.66
N ALA A 160 -8.54 1.57 -4.05
CA ALA A 160 -8.40 2.82 -4.78
C ALA A 160 -7.13 2.81 -5.60
N GLU A 161 -6.01 2.39 -5.01
CA GLU A 161 -4.75 2.23 -5.73
C GLU A 161 -4.78 1.11 -6.76
N ALA A 162 -5.50 0.01 -6.51
CA ALA A 162 -5.63 -1.08 -7.47
C ALA A 162 -6.37 -0.65 -8.74
N ALA A 163 -7.27 0.34 -8.65
CA ALA A 163 -8.07 0.84 -9.76
C ALA A 163 -7.23 1.26 -10.97
N ARG A 164 -6.00 1.74 -10.74
CA ARG A 164 -5.06 2.12 -11.81
C ARG A 164 -4.75 0.99 -12.81
N TYR A 165 -4.99 -0.27 -12.44
CA TYR A 165 -4.78 -1.46 -13.28
C TYR A 165 -6.06 -1.97 -13.96
N TYR A 166 -7.20 -1.30 -13.77
CA TYR A 166 -8.50 -1.69 -14.34
C TYR A 166 -9.08 -0.53 -15.16
N PRO A 167 -8.79 -0.48 -16.48
CA PRO A 167 -9.32 0.56 -17.36
C PRO A 167 -10.86 0.58 -17.39
N GLY A 168 -11.45 1.77 -17.45
CA GLY A 168 -12.91 1.97 -17.44
C GLY A 168 -13.51 2.24 -16.05
N GLU A 169 -12.70 2.15 -14.99
CA GLU A 169 -13.18 2.18 -13.61
C GLU A 169 -12.98 3.52 -12.90
N ALA A 170 -12.66 4.59 -13.65
CA ALA A 170 -12.45 5.92 -13.09
C ALA A 170 -13.68 6.44 -12.31
N HIS A 171 -14.89 6.12 -12.78
CA HIS A 171 -16.14 6.51 -12.15
C HIS A 171 -16.25 6.06 -10.68
N ASN A 172 -15.75 4.85 -10.36
CA ASN A 172 -15.77 4.31 -8.99
C ASN A 172 -14.82 5.08 -8.06
N VAL A 173 -13.66 5.48 -8.59
CA VAL A 173 -12.66 6.25 -7.83
C VAL A 173 -13.11 7.69 -7.64
N ILE A 174 -13.73 8.31 -8.65
CA ILE A 174 -14.35 9.64 -8.55
C ILE A 174 -15.48 9.62 -7.51
N ALA A 175 -16.35 8.61 -7.55
CA ALA A 175 -17.43 8.46 -6.58
C ALA A 175 -16.92 8.25 -5.14
N LEU A 176 -15.78 7.56 -4.97
CA LEU A 176 -15.10 7.52 -3.67
C LEU A 176 -14.66 8.92 -3.22
N PHE A 177 -13.98 9.67 -4.07
CA PHE A 177 -13.52 11.01 -3.72
C PHE A 177 -14.67 11.91 -3.27
N GLN A 178 -15.78 11.93 -4.03
CA GLN A 178 -16.93 12.76 -3.72
C GLN A 178 -17.56 12.41 -2.36
N ARG A 179 -17.63 11.12 -2.01
CA ARG A 179 -18.16 10.69 -0.69
C ARG A 179 -17.28 11.12 0.47
N ILE A 180 -15.95 11.10 0.31
CA ILE A 180 -15.03 11.44 1.41
C ILE A 180 -14.66 12.92 1.45
N ARG A 181 -15.09 13.73 0.48
CA ARG A 181 -14.59 15.10 0.28
C ARG A 181 -14.79 16.01 1.50
N GLY A 182 -15.88 15.80 2.25
CA GLY A 182 -16.19 16.52 3.49
C GLY A 182 -15.46 15.99 4.73
N ASP A 183 -14.83 14.82 4.65
CA ASP A 183 -14.07 14.22 5.75
C ASP A 183 -12.57 14.49 5.54
N GLN A 184 -12.04 15.44 6.31
CA GLN A 184 -10.63 15.83 6.19
C GLN A 184 -9.66 14.70 6.53
N MET A 185 -10.02 13.80 7.45
CA MET A 185 -9.15 12.69 7.85
C MET A 185 -9.05 11.66 6.73
N LEU A 186 -10.20 11.26 6.18
CA LEU A 186 -10.23 10.34 5.05
C LEU A 186 -9.64 10.98 3.80
N ARG A 187 -9.86 12.27 3.54
CA ARG A 187 -9.30 12.97 2.39
C ARG A 187 -7.78 13.06 2.45
N ARG A 188 -7.20 13.36 3.63
CA ARG A 188 -5.74 13.32 3.83
C ARG A 188 -5.15 11.94 3.59
N PHE A 189 -5.89 10.89 3.94
CA PHE A 189 -5.43 9.51 3.84
C PHE A 189 -5.61 8.90 2.44
N LEU A 190 -6.77 9.10 1.81
CA LEU A 190 -7.17 8.48 0.53
C LEU A 190 -6.97 9.39 -0.68
N GLY A 191 -7.00 10.71 -0.49
CA GLY A 191 -6.91 11.71 -1.56
C GLY A 191 -5.70 11.49 -2.48
N PRO A 192 -4.47 11.39 -1.95
CA PRO A 192 -3.30 11.12 -2.78
C PRO A 192 -3.45 9.87 -3.65
N LYS A 193 -3.90 8.75 -3.06
CA LYS A 193 -4.07 7.45 -3.72
C LYS A 193 -5.12 7.48 -4.84
N ILE A 194 -6.23 8.17 -4.58
CA ILE A 194 -7.30 8.41 -5.56
C ILE A 194 -6.76 9.22 -6.74
N LEU A 195 -6.14 10.37 -6.47
CA LEU A 195 -5.67 11.28 -7.52
C LEU A 195 -4.57 10.64 -8.38
N GLU A 196 -3.70 9.84 -7.77
CA GLU A 196 -2.72 9.02 -8.48
C GLU A 196 -3.39 8.01 -9.41
N SER A 197 -4.39 7.27 -8.91
CA SER A 197 -5.07 6.26 -9.73
C SER A 197 -5.83 6.89 -10.89
N LEU A 198 -6.49 8.04 -10.68
CA LEU A 198 -7.12 8.81 -11.75
C LEU A 198 -6.10 9.34 -12.76
N TYR A 199 -4.93 9.80 -12.29
CA TYR A 199 -3.86 10.25 -13.18
C TYR A 199 -3.39 9.12 -14.08
N VAL A 200 -3.21 7.92 -13.54
CA VAL A 200 -2.76 6.74 -14.29
C VAL A 200 -3.81 6.26 -15.28
N LEU A 201 -5.08 6.19 -14.85
CA LEU A 201 -6.20 5.82 -15.72
C LEU A 201 -6.33 6.77 -16.92
N GLY A 202 -6.04 8.06 -16.73
CA GLY A 202 -6.08 9.05 -17.82
C GLY A 202 -7.46 9.18 -18.45
N ASP A 203 -8.52 8.87 -17.69
CA ASP A 203 -9.89 8.91 -18.16
C ASP A 203 -10.41 10.36 -18.15
N PRO A 204 -10.92 10.89 -19.30
CA PRO A 204 -11.52 12.22 -19.36
C PRO A 204 -12.66 12.47 -18.35
N ALA A 205 -13.32 11.41 -17.85
CA ALA A 205 -14.33 11.53 -16.81
C ALA A 205 -13.80 12.16 -15.50
N ALA A 206 -12.49 12.12 -15.26
CA ALA A 206 -11.85 12.73 -14.10
C ALA A 206 -11.66 14.26 -14.24
N LEU A 207 -11.75 14.81 -15.45
CA LEU A 207 -11.48 16.23 -15.72
C LEU A 207 -12.33 17.18 -14.86
N PRO A 208 -13.65 17.01 -14.71
CA PRO A 208 -14.46 17.90 -13.87
C PRO A 208 -14.02 17.92 -12.41
N LEU A 209 -13.62 16.76 -11.86
CA LEU A 209 -13.08 16.68 -10.51
C LEU A 209 -11.75 17.45 -10.40
N TYR A 210 -10.85 17.28 -11.37
CA TYR A 210 -9.59 18.02 -11.35
C TYR A 210 -9.81 19.54 -11.43
N GLU A 211 -10.66 20.01 -12.33
CA GLU A 211 -10.98 21.43 -12.49
C GLU A 211 -11.57 22.03 -11.20
N GLU A 212 -12.45 21.27 -10.52
CA GLU A 212 -12.98 21.65 -9.23
C GLU A 212 -11.90 21.74 -8.12
N LEU A 213 -10.94 20.80 -8.13
CA LEU A 213 -9.82 20.80 -7.20
C LEU A 213 -8.83 21.93 -7.44
N LEU A 214 -8.78 22.54 -8.63
CA LEU A 214 -7.97 23.75 -8.86
C LEU A 214 -8.39 24.91 -7.97
N VAL A 215 -9.66 24.95 -7.58
CA VAL A 215 -10.24 26.01 -6.74
C VAL A 215 -10.35 25.54 -5.28
N THR A 216 -10.85 24.32 -5.07
CA THR A 216 -11.26 23.81 -3.75
C THR A 216 -10.32 22.75 -3.16
N GLY A 217 -9.26 22.40 -3.88
CA GLY A 217 -8.27 21.41 -3.46
C GLY A 217 -7.47 21.90 -2.27
N HIS A 218 -7.04 20.96 -1.43
CA HIS A 218 -6.10 21.23 -0.36
C HIS A 218 -4.72 21.58 -0.94
N THR A 219 -4.11 22.63 -0.41
CA THR A 219 -2.73 23.03 -0.73
C THR A 219 -1.78 22.52 0.36
N ASP A 220 -0.68 21.91 -0.08
CA ASP A 220 0.39 21.42 0.79
C ASP A 220 1.75 21.84 0.19
N PRO A 221 2.77 22.16 1.01
CA PRO A 221 4.15 22.29 0.52
C PRO A 221 4.68 21.03 -0.16
N ASP A 222 4.30 19.84 0.32
CA ASP A 222 4.62 18.56 -0.29
C ASP A 222 3.75 18.36 -1.54
N LEU A 223 4.40 18.31 -2.71
CA LEU A 223 3.73 18.12 -4.00
C LEU A 223 2.98 16.77 -4.07
N GLY A 224 3.44 15.75 -3.34
CA GLY A 224 2.78 14.46 -3.22
C GLY A 224 1.48 14.50 -2.42
N ARG A 225 1.27 15.54 -1.60
CA ARG A 225 0.05 15.71 -0.77
C ARG A 225 -0.83 16.87 -1.23
N CYS A 226 -0.31 17.76 -2.05
CA CYS A 226 -1.01 18.91 -2.58
C CYS A 226 -2.01 18.48 -3.67
N GLU A 227 -3.31 18.49 -3.33
CA GLU A 227 -4.38 18.12 -4.27
C GLU A 227 -4.46 19.09 -5.46
N VAL A 228 -4.25 20.39 -5.22
CA VAL A 228 -4.26 21.40 -6.30
C VAL A 228 -3.17 21.11 -7.33
N THR A 229 -1.94 20.84 -6.86
CA THR A 229 -0.82 20.50 -7.75
C THR A 229 -1.09 19.19 -8.50
N ARG A 230 -1.59 18.17 -7.80
CA ARG A 230 -1.94 16.89 -8.43
C ARG A 230 -3.05 17.04 -9.47
N ALA A 231 -4.05 17.87 -9.20
CA ALA A 231 -5.12 18.19 -10.13
C ALA A 231 -4.61 18.95 -11.36
N LEU A 232 -3.69 19.91 -11.20
CA LEU A 232 -3.06 20.61 -12.32
C LEU A 232 -2.30 19.65 -13.25
N VAL A 233 -1.56 18.70 -12.68
CA VAL A 233 -0.88 17.66 -13.48
C VAL A 233 -1.90 16.80 -14.23
N GLY A 234 -3.03 16.46 -13.60
CA GLY A 234 -4.15 15.76 -14.24
C GLY A 234 -4.77 16.54 -15.41
N VAL A 235 -5.08 17.83 -15.21
CA VAL A 235 -5.59 18.73 -16.27
C VAL A 235 -4.59 18.84 -17.42
N ARG A 236 -3.31 19.10 -17.11
CA ARG A 236 -2.24 19.21 -18.11
C ARG A 236 -2.13 17.94 -18.94
N LYS A 237 -2.20 16.77 -18.31
CA LYS A 237 -2.16 15.47 -19.01
C LYS A 237 -3.35 15.28 -19.94
N LEU A 238 -4.55 15.65 -19.52
CA LEU A 238 -5.78 15.39 -20.28
C LEU A 238 -6.04 16.42 -21.39
N THR A 239 -5.59 17.67 -21.21
CA THR A 239 -5.94 18.76 -22.13
C THR A 239 -4.74 19.48 -22.74
N GLY A 240 -3.51 19.16 -22.32
CA GLY A 240 -2.29 19.83 -22.76
C GLY A 240 -2.12 21.27 -22.25
N ARG A 241 -2.97 21.74 -21.34
CA ARG A 241 -2.98 23.14 -20.85
C ARG A 241 -2.54 23.24 -19.40
N VAL A 242 -1.89 24.35 -19.03
CA VAL A 242 -1.68 24.71 -17.63
C VAL A 242 -2.76 25.70 -17.23
N ALA A 243 -3.59 25.33 -16.25
CA ALA A 243 -4.71 26.14 -15.79
C ALA A 243 -4.29 27.01 -14.60
N ALA A 244 -4.94 28.16 -14.43
CA ALA A 244 -4.87 28.92 -13.19
C ALA A 244 -5.52 28.13 -12.03
N SER A 245 -5.04 28.34 -10.81
CA SER A 245 -5.52 27.65 -9.61
C SER A 245 -5.41 28.54 -8.36
N SER A 246 -5.95 28.09 -7.24
CA SER A 246 -5.82 28.77 -5.95
C SER A 246 -4.38 28.84 -5.44
N LYS A 247 -3.50 27.92 -5.87
CA LYS A 247 -2.07 27.89 -5.50
C LYS A 247 -1.19 28.64 -6.49
N PHE A 248 -1.52 28.56 -7.78
CA PHE A 248 -0.78 29.19 -8.88
C PHE A 248 -1.76 30.02 -9.73
N PRO A 249 -1.98 31.31 -9.37
CA PRO A 249 -2.91 32.17 -10.08
C PRO A 249 -2.43 32.53 -11.48
N ASP A 250 -1.11 32.69 -11.65
CA ASP A 250 -0.47 32.93 -12.94
C ASP A 250 0.19 31.63 -13.45
N PRO A 251 -0.39 30.97 -14.48
CA PRO A 251 0.14 29.72 -15.01
C PRO A 251 1.39 29.90 -15.87
N GLU A 252 1.75 31.12 -16.27
CA GLU A 252 2.90 31.40 -17.13
C GLU A 252 4.21 31.57 -16.34
N GLU A 253 4.14 31.66 -15.02
CA GLU A 253 5.32 31.76 -14.16
C GLU A 253 6.24 30.53 -14.32
N PRO A 254 7.56 30.72 -14.55
CA PRO A 254 8.50 29.62 -14.78
C PRO A 254 8.53 28.57 -13.66
N ASP A 255 8.32 29.01 -12.42
CA ASP A 255 8.34 28.16 -11.24
C ASP A 255 7.14 27.20 -11.20
N VAL A 256 6.01 27.54 -11.84
CA VAL A 256 4.82 26.69 -11.94
C VAL A 256 5.12 25.47 -12.80
N ILE A 257 5.73 25.67 -13.98
CA ILE A 257 6.10 24.57 -14.87
C ILE A 257 7.06 23.61 -14.16
N ARG A 258 8.09 24.13 -13.48
CA ARG A 258 9.04 23.32 -12.72
C ARG A 258 8.34 22.50 -11.63
N ALA A 259 7.41 23.10 -10.89
CA ALA A 259 6.67 22.40 -9.84
C ALA A 259 5.76 21.28 -10.41
N LEU A 260 5.14 21.51 -11.57
CA LEU A 260 4.29 20.52 -12.23
C LEU A 260 5.10 19.37 -12.83
N ASP A 261 6.27 19.65 -13.40
CA ASP A 261 7.18 18.62 -13.92
C ASP A 261 7.69 17.72 -12.80
N GLU A 262 8.04 18.31 -11.65
CA GLU A 262 8.45 17.54 -10.49
C GLU A 262 7.30 16.70 -9.92
N ALA A 263 6.10 17.25 -9.80
CA ALA A 263 4.93 16.51 -9.36
C ALA A 263 4.57 15.36 -10.33
N GLN A 264 4.73 15.58 -11.64
CA GLN A 264 4.55 14.55 -12.65
C GLN A 264 5.62 13.45 -12.55
N ARG A 265 6.89 13.81 -12.35
CA ARG A 265 7.97 12.85 -12.13
C ARG A 265 7.67 11.92 -10.96
N ILE A 266 7.17 12.47 -9.84
CA ILE A 266 6.75 11.69 -8.67
C ILE A 266 5.66 10.67 -9.05
N PHE A 267 4.61 11.11 -9.76
CA PHE A 267 3.55 10.20 -10.21
C PHE A 267 4.08 9.08 -11.12
N GLU A 268 5.00 9.40 -12.03
CA GLU A 268 5.59 8.43 -12.95
C GLU A 268 6.46 7.40 -12.23
N GLU A 269 7.23 7.82 -11.23
CA GLU A 269 8.07 6.94 -10.40
C GLU A 269 7.25 6.02 -9.48
N GLU A 270 6.10 6.49 -9.01
CA GLU A 270 5.22 5.77 -8.09
C GLU A 270 4.14 4.94 -8.80
N ARG A 271 3.89 5.17 -10.10
CA ARG A 271 2.78 4.60 -10.87
C ARG A 271 2.61 3.09 -10.68
N ASP A 272 3.71 2.33 -10.67
CA ASP A 272 3.69 0.87 -10.68
C ASP A 272 3.84 0.28 -9.26
N ARG A 273 3.77 1.12 -8.21
CA ARG A 273 3.95 0.74 -6.81
C ARG A 273 2.63 0.88 -6.05
N LEU A 274 2.14 -0.23 -5.48
CA LEU A 274 1.15 -0.17 -4.41
C LEU A 274 1.84 0.07 -3.07
N GLN A 275 1.43 1.10 -2.35
CA GLN A 275 1.98 1.42 -1.03
C GLN A 275 1.13 0.75 0.06
N PRO A 276 1.70 -0.23 0.81
CA PRO A 276 0.96 -0.86 1.90
C PRO A 276 0.49 0.20 2.90
N VAL A 277 -0.81 0.22 3.15
CA VAL A 277 -1.40 0.91 4.28
C VAL A 277 -1.07 0.17 5.56
N VAL A 278 -0.67 0.93 6.59
CA VAL A 278 -0.57 0.44 7.95
C VAL A 278 -1.97 0.14 8.48
N VAL A 279 -2.26 -1.13 8.75
CA VAL A 279 -3.42 -1.52 9.55
C VAL A 279 -3.05 -1.16 10.99
N ILE A 280 -3.66 -0.09 11.52
CA ILE A 280 -3.60 0.27 12.94
C ILE A 280 -4.63 -0.59 13.68
#